data_AF-A0A6L7QNB1-F1
#
_entry.id   AF-A0A6L7QNB1-F1
#
_cell.length_a   1.000
_cell.length_b   1.000
_cell.length_c   1.000
_cell.angle_alpha   90.00
_cell.angle_beta   90.00
_cell.angle_gamma   90.00
#
_symmetry.space_group_name_H-M   'P 1'
#
loop_
_entity.id
_entity.type
_entity.pdbx_description
1 polymer ?
#
loop_
_entity_poly.entity_id
_entity_poly.type
_entity_poly.pdbx_seq_one_letter_code
_entity_poly.pdbx_strand_id
1 'polypeptide(L)'
;MKPRLGAVPPYLNTQPLVVALERDPATFALSYLVPSRCARKLADGTIDVGIIPAIEYARSARPYWIVPDIAIGSQGPVMTVRLFCRRPLPQVERIALDTSSRTSVALLSILLREKFALDPQLIEAPPDWRPCWSAPTRPCSSAIRFSRTWTGNWRA
;
A
#
# COMPACT_ATOMS: atom_id res chain seq x y z
N MET A 1 -19.82 5.56 -23.64
CA MET A 1 -18.49 4.96 -23.37
C MET A 1 -18.42 4.67 -21.88
N LYS A 2 -17.97 3.48 -21.46
CA LYS A 2 -17.87 3.13 -20.03
C LYS A 2 -16.57 3.72 -19.44
N PRO A 3 -16.60 4.39 -18.28
CA PRO A 3 -15.38 4.81 -17.60
C PRO A 3 -14.50 3.61 -17.22
N ARG A 4 -13.19 3.73 -17.45
CA ARG A 4 -12.19 2.71 -17.13
C ARG A 4 -11.75 2.88 -15.68
N LEU A 5 -12.02 1.88 -14.85
CA LEU A 5 -11.75 1.92 -13.42
C LEU A 5 -10.66 0.94 -13.03
N GLY A 6 -9.56 1.45 -12.46
CA GLY A 6 -8.52 0.67 -11.82
C GLY A 6 -8.93 0.26 -10.41
N ALA A 7 -9.28 -1.01 -10.23
CA ALA A 7 -9.61 -1.61 -8.94
C ALA A 7 -8.41 -2.41 -8.41
N VAL A 8 -8.32 -2.56 -7.09
CA VAL A 8 -7.19 -3.24 -6.46
C VAL A 8 -7.57 -4.69 -6.07
N PRO A 9 -6.97 -5.73 -6.70
CA PRO A 9 -7.19 -7.14 -6.38
C PRO A 9 -6.43 -7.58 -5.12
N PRO A 10 -6.84 -8.73 -4.56
CA PRO A 10 -7.52 -8.76 -3.27
C PRO A 10 -6.58 -8.31 -2.15
N TYR A 11 -6.65 -7.04 -1.79
CA TYR A 11 -6.37 -6.66 -0.42
C TYR A 11 -7.71 -6.73 0.31
N LEU A 12 -7.72 -7.34 1.49
CA LEU A 12 -8.95 -7.53 2.25
C LEU A 12 -9.68 -6.19 2.53
N ASN A 13 -8.92 -5.10 2.64
CA ASN A 13 -9.46 -3.75 2.84
C ASN A 13 -10.14 -3.14 1.60
N THR A 14 -9.94 -3.68 0.40
CA THR A 14 -10.61 -3.24 -0.83
C THR A 14 -11.70 -4.19 -1.29
N GLN A 15 -11.73 -5.41 -0.76
CA GLN A 15 -12.64 -6.47 -1.19
C GLN A 15 -14.14 -6.10 -1.11
N PRO A 16 -14.66 -5.46 -0.04
CA PRO A 16 -16.07 -5.08 0.01
C PRO A 16 -16.49 -4.15 -1.14
N LEU A 17 -15.64 -3.19 -1.49
CA LEU A 17 -15.88 -2.26 -2.60
C LEU A 17 -15.80 -2.99 -3.95
N VAL A 18 -14.79 -3.83 -4.14
CA VAL A 18 -14.62 -4.58 -5.39
C VAL A 18 -15.82 -5.50 -5.66
N VAL A 19 -16.29 -6.22 -4.65
CA VAL A 19 -17.48 -7.09 -4.76
C VAL A 19 -18.73 -6.29 -5.11
N ALA A 20 -18.88 -5.07 -4.57
CA ALA A 20 -19.99 -4.20 -4.93
C ALA A 20 -19.91 -3.73 -6.39
N LEU A 21 -18.72 -3.36 -6.88
CA LEU A 21 -18.49 -2.94 -8.27
C LEU A 21 -18.72 -4.08 -9.28
N GLU A 22 -18.41 -5.32 -8.89
CA GLU A 22 -18.61 -6.50 -9.74
C GLU A 22 -20.09 -6.87 -9.95
N ARG A 23 -20.97 -6.45 -9.03
CA ARG A 23 -22.42 -6.69 -9.15
C ARG A 23 -23.07 -5.86 -10.26
N ASP A 24 -22.42 -4.78 -10.70
CA ASP A 24 -22.88 -3.95 -11.79
C ASP A 24 -21.77 -3.71 -12.84
N PRO A 25 -21.48 -4.71 -13.69
CA PRO A 25 -20.45 -4.61 -14.73
C PRO A 25 -20.88 -3.71 -15.91
N ALA A 26 -22.12 -3.22 -15.92
CA ALA A 26 -22.58 -2.28 -16.93
C ALA A 26 -21.97 -0.89 -16.72
N THR A 27 -21.70 -0.50 -15.47
CA THR A 27 -21.31 0.86 -15.11
C THR A 27 -19.83 1.16 -15.39
N PHE A 28 -18.91 0.23 -15.11
CA PHE A 28 -17.46 0.46 -15.26
C PHE A 28 -16.76 -0.62 -16.10
N ALA A 29 -15.70 -0.22 -16.82
CA ALA A 29 -14.72 -1.14 -17.39
C ALA A 29 -13.62 -1.40 -16.35
N LEU A 30 -13.79 -2.45 -15.54
CA LEU A 30 -12.89 -2.77 -14.42
C LEU A 30 -11.55 -3.34 -14.89
N SER A 31 -10.46 -2.90 -14.25
CA SER A 31 -9.11 -3.44 -14.40
C SER A 31 -8.50 -3.71 -13.03
N TYR A 32 -8.15 -4.96 -12.76
CA TYR A 32 -7.55 -5.36 -11.48
C TYR A 32 -6.04 -5.16 -11.48
N LEU A 33 -5.56 -4.18 -10.71
CA LEU A 33 -4.16 -3.75 -10.66
C LEU A 33 -3.73 -3.45 -9.22
N VAL A 34 -2.48 -3.75 -8.86
CA VAL A 34 -1.93 -3.27 -7.57
C VAL A 34 -1.95 -1.72 -7.52
N PRO A 35 -2.01 -1.09 -6.32
CA PRO A 35 -2.23 0.35 -6.22
C PRO A 35 -1.17 1.18 -6.96
N SER A 36 0.09 0.74 -6.93
CA SER A 36 1.19 1.40 -7.67
C SER A 36 0.99 1.37 -9.18
N ARG A 37 0.35 0.33 -9.73
CA ARG A 37 -0.02 0.24 -11.15
C ARG A 37 -1.26 1.08 -11.47
N CYS A 38 -2.26 1.14 -10.59
CA CYS A 38 -3.39 2.06 -10.74
C CYS A 38 -2.90 3.51 -10.85
N ALA A 39 -1.99 3.93 -9.97
CA ALA A 39 -1.42 5.27 -9.98
C ALA A 39 -0.73 5.61 -11.30
N ARG A 40 0.12 4.71 -11.79
CA ARG A 40 0.78 4.88 -13.10
C ARG A 40 -0.22 4.99 -14.24
N LYS A 41 -1.19 4.07 -14.29
CA LYS A 41 -2.19 4.08 -15.36
C LYS A 41 -3.07 5.32 -15.35
N LEU A 42 -3.41 5.84 -14.17
CA LEU A 42 -4.17 7.08 -14.01
C LEU A 42 -3.35 8.28 -14.49
N ALA A 43 -2.08 8.36 -14.09
CA ALA A 43 -1.15 9.40 -14.54
C ALA A 43 -0.99 9.41 -16.07
N ASP A 44 -0.93 8.23 -16.68
CA ASP A 44 -0.79 8.03 -18.12
C ASP A 44 -2.11 8.20 -18.90
N GLY A 45 -3.24 8.44 -18.23
CA GLY A 45 -4.56 8.59 -18.87
C GLY A 45 -5.13 7.30 -19.46
N THR A 46 -4.61 6.13 -19.05
CA THR A 46 -5.05 4.81 -19.54
C THR A 46 -6.18 4.21 -18.71
N ILE A 47 -6.49 4.81 -17.56
CA ILE A 47 -7.73 4.65 -16.79
C ILE A 47 -8.28 6.02 -16.43
N ASP A 48 -9.58 6.10 -16.20
CA ASP A 48 -10.29 7.35 -15.90
C ASP A 48 -10.46 7.56 -14.38
N VAL A 49 -10.60 6.46 -13.64
CA VAL A 49 -10.73 6.43 -12.17
C VAL A 49 -9.82 5.34 -11.62
N GLY A 50 -9.18 5.57 -10.48
CA GLY A 50 -8.31 4.56 -9.87
C GLY A 50 -8.22 4.67 -8.36
N ILE A 51 -8.21 3.53 -7.69
CA ILE A 51 -7.82 3.44 -6.28
C ILE A 51 -6.29 3.52 -6.23
N ILE A 52 -5.76 4.68 -5.83
CA ILE A 52 -4.31 4.95 -5.82
C ILE A 52 -3.80 5.19 -4.40
N PRO A 53 -2.51 4.99 -4.11
CA PRO A 53 -1.90 5.39 -2.85
C PRO A 53 -2.03 6.90 -2.63
N ALA A 54 -2.48 7.34 -1.43
CA ALA A 54 -2.63 8.76 -1.08
C ALA A 54 -1.38 9.63 -1.36
N ILE A 55 -0.16 9.07 -1.24
CA ILE A 55 1.07 9.83 -1.52
C ILE A 55 1.18 10.24 -3.00
N GLU A 56 0.54 9.50 -3.92
CA GLU A 56 0.54 9.82 -5.34
C GLU A 56 -0.24 11.10 -5.61
N TYR A 57 -1.31 11.35 -4.85
CA TYR A 57 -2.03 12.62 -4.92
C TYR A 57 -1.14 13.78 -4.50
N ALA A 58 -0.44 13.65 -3.37
CA ALA A 58 0.45 14.69 -2.85
C ALA A 58 1.68 14.96 -3.75
N ARG A 59 2.16 13.94 -4.49
CA ARG A 59 3.32 14.05 -5.38
C ARG A 59 2.95 14.40 -6.82
N SER A 60 1.67 14.36 -7.18
CA SER A 60 1.26 14.57 -8.56
C SER A 60 1.50 16.02 -8.98
N ALA A 61 2.23 16.20 -10.09
CA ALA A 61 2.30 17.49 -10.76
C ALA A 61 1.03 17.81 -11.56
N ARG A 62 0.19 16.79 -11.85
CA ARG A 62 -1.07 16.93 -12.57
C ARG A 62 -2.24 17.04 -11.59
N PRO A 63 -3.27 17.84 -11.89
CA PRO A 63 -4.45 17.91 -11.04
C PRO A 63 -5.20 16.59 -11.07
N TYR A 64 -5.32 15.95 -9.91
CA TYR A 64 -6.26 14.88 -9.67
C TYR A 64 -7.48 15.41 -8.92
N TRP A 65 -8.61 14.74 -9.12
CA TRP A 65 -9.84 15.00 -8.38
C TRP A 65 -10.09 13.82 -7.46
N ILE A 66 -10.34 14.10 -6.18
CA ILE A 66 -10.69 13.09 -5.19
C ILE A 66 -12.19 12.85 -5.28
N VAL A 67 -12.60 11.59 -5.38
CA VAL A 67 -14.02 11.22 -5.24
C VAL A 67 -14.42 11.46 -3.78
N PRO A 68 -15.45 12.27 -3.51
CA PRO A 68 -15.84 12.59 -2.15
C PRO A 68 -16.35 11.34 -1.42
N ASP A 69 -16.31 11.40 -0.08
CA ASP A 69 -16.93 10.43 0.83
C ASP A 69 -16.39 8.98 0.74
N ILE A 70 -15.31 8.74 0.00
CA ILE A 70 -14.70 7.43 -0.14
C ILE A 70 -13.17 7.48 -0.03
N ALA A 71 -12.63 6.67 0.88
CA ALA A 71 -11.19 6.47 1.01
C ALA A 71 -10.91 5.13 1.71
N ILE A 72 -9.69 4.61 1.50
CA ILE A 72 -9.16 3.51 2.32
C ILE A 72 -8.31 4.14 3.41
N GLY A 73 -8.85 4.16 4.62
CA GLY A 73 -8.22 4.77 5.78
C GLY A 73 -8.63 4.09 7.08
N SER A 74 -8.10 4.58 8.18
CA SER A 74 -8.43 4.12 9.52
C SER A 74 -8.21 5.25 10.52
N GLN A 75 -9.01 5.26 11.59
CA GLN A 75 -8.74 6.03 12.79
C GLN A 75 -8.13 5.10 13.84
N GLY A 76 -6.82 5.19 14.03
CA GLY A 76 -6.07 4.33 14.94
C GLY A 76 -5.27 3.22 14.23
N PRO A 77 -5.00 2.10 14.91
CA PRO A 77 -4.15 1.04 14.38
C PRO A 77 -4.73 0.36 13.13
N VAL A 78 -3.88 0.13 12.14
CA VAL A 78 -4.18 -0.73 10.98
C VAL A 78 -3.40 -2.03 11.07
N MET A 79 -4.07 -3.15 10.83
CA MET A 79 -3.44 -4.48 10.92
C MET A 79 -2.59 -4.83 9.69
N THR A 80 -2.81 -4.13 8.58
CA THR A 80 -2.25 -4.45 7.26
C THR A 80 -0.97 -3.68 6.92
N VAL A 81 -0.55 -2.71 7.74
CA VAL A 81 0.68 -1.93 7.53
C VAL A 81 1.52 -2.01 8.80
N ARG A 82 2.58 -2.81 8.78
CA ARG A 82 3.40 -3.06 9.97
C ARG A 82 4.89 -3.01 9.64
N LEU A 83 5.65 -2.37 10.53
CA LEU A 83 7.10 -2.46 10.57
C LEU A 83 7.49 -3.57 11.57
N PHE A 84 8.25 -4.55 11.09
CA PHE A 84 8.78 -5.63 11.93
C PHE A 84 10.27 -5.38 12.19
N CYS A 85 10.63 -5.25 13.46
CA CYS A 85 12.01 -5.05 13.90
C CYS A 85 12.46 -6.20 14.80
N ARG A 86 13.70 -6.66 14.63
CA ARG A 86 14.33 -7.68 15.49
C ARG A 86 15.12 -7.09 16.66
N ARG A 87 15.48 -5.83 16.53
CA ARG A 87 16.16 -5.04 17.56
C ARG A 87 15.30 -3.79 17.82
N PRO A 88 15.53 -3.09 18.94
CA PRO A 88 14.94 -1.78 19.15
C PRO A 88 15.16 -0.89 17.93
N LEU A 89 14.14 -0.13 17.55
CA LEU A 89 14.15 0.70 16.33
C LEU A 89 15.39 1.60 16.18
N PRO A 90 15.95 2.21 17.26
CA PRO A 90 17.17 3.01 17.16
C PRO A 90 18.44 2.25 16.73
N GLN A 91 18.44 0.92 16.82
CA GLN A 91 19.57 0.06 16.43
C GLN A 91 19.40 -0.51 15.01
N VAL A 92 18.33 -0.11 14.30
CA VAL A 92 18.05 -0.59 12.95
C VAL A 92 18.81 0.28 11.97
N GLU A 93 19.76 -0.31 11.24
CA GLU A 93 20.53 0.39 10.21
C GLU A 93 19.87 0.31 8.83
N ARG A 94 19.12 -0.77 8.58
CA ARG A 94 18.51 -1.07 7.28
C ARG A 94 17.08 -1.56 7.41
N ILE A 95 16.20 -1.03 6.57
CA ILE A 95 14.78 -1.41 6.49
C ILE A 95 14.43 -1.83 5.07
N ALA A 96 13.92 -3.06 4.92
CA ALA A 96 13.35 -3.52 3.66
C ALA A 96 11.94 -2.95 3.45
N LEU A 97 11.71 -2.39 2.26
CA LEU A 97 10.45 -1.77 1.85
C LEU A 97 9.74 -2.63 0.80
N ASP A 98 8.44 -2.82 0.98
CA ASP A 98 7.59 -3.51 0.01
C ASP A 98 7.33 -2.61 -1.21
N THR A 99 7.82 -3.04 -2.38
CA THR A 99 7.63 -2.36 -3.67
C THR A 99 6.17 -2.17 -4.09
N SER A 100 5.22 -2.90 -3.49
CA SER A 100 3.79 -2.78 -3.80
C SER A 100 3.08 -1.63 -3.11
N SER A 101 3.72 -0.94 -2.15
CA SER A 101 3.14 0.22 -1.45
C SER A 101 4.02 1.45 -1.48
N ARG A 102 3.42 2.57 -1.86
CA ARG A 102 4.09 3.88 -1.90
C ARG A 102 3.73 4.75 -0.70
N THR A 103 2.47 4.74 -0.25
CA THR A 103 2.02 5.59 0.88
C THR A 103 2.65 5.16 2.19
N SER A 104 2.70 3.87 2.50
CA SER A 104 3.23 3.42 3.78
C SER A 104 4.74 3.55 3.88
N VAL A 105 5.44 3.47 2.74
CA VAL A 105 6.86 3.80 2.65
C VAL A 105 7.07 5.28 2.99
N ALA A 106 6.30 6.18 2.37
CA ALA A 106 6.38 7.61 2.66
C ALA A 106 6.04 7.92 4.13
N LEU A 107 5.00 7.29 4.67
CA LEU A 107 4.63 7.42 6.08
C LEU A 107 5.75 6.94 7.01
N LEU A 108 6.38 5.80 6.70
CA LEU A 108 7.52 5.32 7.48
C LEU A 108 8.67 6.33 7.44
N SER A 109 9.05 6.83 6.26
CA SER A 109 10.13 7.81 6.13
C SER A 109 9.86 9.06 6.97
N ILE A 110 8.62 9.56 6.96
CA ILE A 110 8.21 10.70 7.80
C ILE A 110 8.31 10.33 9.28
N LEU A 111 7.80 9.18 9.70
CA LEU A 111 7.84 8.78 11.11
C LEU A 111 9.27 8.58 11.62
N LEU A 112 10.15 7.94 10.85
CA LEU A 112 11.55 7.74 11.22
C LEU A 112 12.24 9.07 11.47
N ARG A 113 12.10 10.02 10.54
CA ARG A 113 12.74 11.33 10.62
C ARG A 113 12.10 12.23 11.68
N GLU A 114 10.79 12.45 11.60
CA GLU A 114 10.10 13.50 12.35
C GLU A 114 9.70 13.06 13.76
N LYS A 115 9.45 11.76 13.98
CA LYS A 115 9.03 11.24 15.29
C LYS A 115 10.16 10.55 16.04
N PHE A 116 11.02 9.83 15.33
CA PHE A 116 12.08 9.02 15.95
C PHE A 116 13.49 9.61 15.79
N ALA A 117 13.68 10.65 14.96
CA ALA A 117 14.99 11.22 14.64
C ALA A 117 16.01 10.16 14.15
N LEU A 118 15.54 9.21 13.34
CA LEU A 118 16.34 8.13 12.75
C LEU A 118 16.42 8.27 11.23
N ASP A 119 17.56 7.89 10.66
CA ASP A 119 17.81 7.87 9.21
C ASP A 119 18.44 6.53 8.75
N PRO A 120 17.71 5.40 8.89
CA PRO A 120 18.21 4.12 8.42
C PRO A 120 18.14 4.02 6.90
N GLN A 121 19.02 3.21 6.31
CA GLN A 121 19.00 2.96 4.88
C GLN A 121 17.75 2.16 4.48
N LEU A 122 16.97 2.72 3.57
CA LEU A 122 15.76 2.11 3.03
C LEU A 122 16.09 1.33 1.75
N ILE A 123 15.71 0.04 1.69
CA ILE A 123 16.06 -0.86 0.59
C ILE A 123 14.78 -1.48 0.04
N GLU A 124 14.52 -1.35 -1.26
CA GLU A 124 13.38 -2.01 -1.88
C GLU A 124 13.57 -3.53 -1.95
N ALA A 125 12.50 -4.26 -1.63
CA ALA A 125 12.43 -5.70 -1.73
C ALA A 125 11.05 -6.14 -2.24
N PRO A 126 10.97 -7.24 -3.01
CA PRO A 126 9.68 -7.84 -3.34
C PRO A 126 8.97 -8.33 -2.08
N PRO A 127 7.63 -8.33 -2.05
CA PRO A 127 6.88 -8.86 -0.93
C PRO A 127 7.17 -10.36 -0.77
N ASP A 128 7.89 -10.70 0.29
CA ASP A 128 8.20 -12.08 0.67
C ASP A 128 7.33 -12.47 1.88
N TRP A 129 6.64 -13.61 1.79
CA TRP A 129 5.92 -14.16 2.94
C TRP A 129 6.89 -14.79 3.93
N ARG A 130 8.03 -15.27 3.42
CA ARG A 130 9.13 -15.69 4.25
C ARG A 130 9.79 -14.43 4.78
N PRO A 131 10.09 -14.40 6.07
CA PRO A 131 10.82 -13.27 6.58
C PRO A 131 12.16 -13.13 5.85
N CYS A 132 12.59 -11.90 5.59
CA CYS A 132 13.87 -11.61 4.94
C CYS A 132 15.07 -12.33 5.59
N TRP A 133 14.91 -12.73 6.86
CA TRP A 133 15.90 -13.40 7.66
C TRP A 133 15.87 -14.93 7.66
N SER A 134 14.93 -15.55 6.95
CA SER A 134 14.91 -17.00 6.76
C SER A 134 16.05 -17.47 5.85
N ALA A 135 16.73 -16.54 5.17
CA ALA A 135 17.95 -16.76 4.41
C ALA A 135 19.16 -16.16 5.17
N PRO A 136 20.22 -16.94 5.48
CA PRO A 136 21.41 -16.46 6.18
C PRO A 136 22.17 -15.34 5.46
N THR A 137 21.94 -15.18 4.16
CA THR A 137 22.68 -14.28 3.26
C THR A 137 22.04 -12.91 3.08
N ARG A 138 20.86 -12.63 3.68
CA ARG A 138 20.14 -11.37 3.48
C ARG A 138 20.40 -10.38 4.62
N PRO A 139 21.02 -9.23 4.35
CA PRO A 139 21.58 -8.38 5.41
C PRO A 139 20.56 -7.44 6.09
N CYS A 140 19.26 -7.78 6.09
CA CYS A 140 18.22 -6.87 6.56
C CYS A 140 17.79 -7.12 8.01
N SER A 141 17.83 -6.07 8.84
CA SER A 141 17.44 -6.10 10.27
C SER A 141 15.94 -5.95 10.53
N SER A 142 15.18 -5.44 9.56
CA SER A 142 13.75 -5.15 9.67
C SER A 142 13.08 -5.07 8.30
N ALA A 143 11.74 -5.18 8.26
CA ALA A 143 10.95 -5.08 7.02
C ALA A 143 9.56 -4.48 7.28
N ILE A 144 9.08 -3.64 6.36
CA ILE A 144 7.65 -3.32 6.27
C ILE A 144 6.96 -4.47 5.55
N ARG A 145 5.84 -4.95 6.11
CA ARG A 145 5.02 -5.99 5.47
C ARG A 145 3.56 -5.59 5.38
N PHE A 146 2.98 -5.93 4.22
CA PHE A 146 1.55 -5.99 4.01
C PHE A 146 1.05 -7.42 4.22
N SER A 147 0.15 -7.64 5.18
CA SER A 147 -0.52 -8.93 5.32
C SER A 147 -1.59 -9.06 4.23
N ARG A 148 -1.38 -9.96 3.26
CA ARG A 148 -2.39 -10.33 2.26
C ARG A 148 -3.37 -11.40 2.76
N THR A 149 -3.07 -12.03 3.90
CA THR A 149 -3.90 -13.05 4.53
C THR A 149 -4.25 -12.62 5.95
N TRP A 150 -5.55 -12.68 6.29
CA TRP A 150 -6.07 -12.53 7.64
C TRP A 150 -6.63 -13.88 8.07
N THR A 151 -6.16 -14.41 9.20
CA THR A 151 -6.61 -15.68 9.79
C THR A 151 -7.29 -15.48 11.15
N GLY A 152 -7.75 -14.25 11.45
CA GLY A 152 -8.48 -13.94 12.68
C GLY A 152 -9.97 -14.25 12.53
N ASN A 153 -10.72 -14.27 13.63
CA ASN A 153 -12.19 -14.31 13.61
C ASN A 153 -12.76 -12.90 13.80
N TRP A 154 -13.85 -12.62 13.10
CA TRP A 154 -14.52 -11.31 13.10
C TRP A 154 -15.24 -11.16 14.44
N ARG A 155 -14.94 -10.11 15.20
CA ARG A 155 -15.88 -9.60 16.21
C ARG A 155 -16.09 -8.13 15.89
N ALA A 156 -17.31 -7.84 15.45
CA ALA A 156 -17.83 -6.50 15.22
C ALA A 156 -17.92 -5.73 16.54
#